data_AF-A0A6N8EVI6-F1
#
_entry.id   AF-A0A6N8EVI6-F1
#
_cell.length_a   1.000
_cell.length_b   1.000
_cell.length_c   1.000
_cell.angle_alpha   90.00
_cell.angle_beta   90.00
_cell.angle_gamma   90.00
#
_symmetry.space_group_name_H-M   'P 1'
#
loop_
_entity.id
_entity.type
_entity.pdbx_description
1 polymer ?
#
loop_
_entity_poly.entity_id
_entity_poly.type
_entity_poly.pdbx_seq_one_letter_code
_entity_poly.pdbx_strand_id
1 'polypeptide(L)'
;MKRLSSALVSTALLSSVVAGVTSAQSANDIHVVLNGVSQTFTQQPIQNNHVTLVPMRALFESLGAQVDYDTATGLITATKGADTIELKLNSTAAHKNGVKIALETPAKLINGSAYVPLRFVGESFGAKVDWDQATSTIQIELPVKSENEQSSSNPSPISPVTTTEAIYETNTEPLAYKDAAALAIANSNRIKEQEASLKVLDNKLADAADGIDFIAAPGVGPDGNPSAKSAYNNYSQAQIGYLMSKKQLETTKEILAYQVKRNYNAIISATEDKRLADLKVTDAEWKLRIAETKLANEMASEYEVTQARNALAQTKAAQEVSAKALDESFRTLNALIGYKADQKYKLTDLPTKFEIFEDNVDEHIARVQTESPTIWMAEREVEQAELNLNYFNFIGQTSKAYDNTKISVNLKKISVAEAKKQLEDAIRQTYDQIKKLETQYDQLQASLASANSALETVQKRYELGMATQYEVFTAQLQLENLKQQMSSIVIGLDNAKLAYEKPWLAVSQ
;
A
#
# COMPACT_ATOMS: atom_id res chain seq x y z
N MET A 1 33.31 26.51 49.95
CA MET A 1 33.61 25.39 49.01
C MET A 1 32.29 24.80 48.52
N LYS A 2 32.23 24.17 47.33
CA LYS A 2 31.17 23.26 46.79
C LYS A 2 29.69 23.62 47.13
N ARG A 3 28.88 24.17 46.19
CA ARG A 3 28.14 23.47 45.08
C ARG A 3 27.31 22.27 45.60
N LEU A 4 26.03 22.06 45.27
CA LEU A 4 25.19 22.24 44.05
C LEU A 4 23.72 22.62 44.48
N SER A 5 22.69 22.95 43.69
CA SER A 5 22.44 23.44 42.29
C SER A 5 20.95 23.85 42.14
N SER A 6 20.41 23.98 40.91
CA SER A 6 19.00 24.24 40.49
C SER A 6 18.34 25.54 40.99
N ALA A 7 18.22 26.61 40.19
CA ALA A 7 17.48 26.81 38.93
C ALA A 7 16.03 27.28 39.17
N LEU A 8 15.69 28.46 38.60
CA LEU A 8 14.52 29.29 38.93
C LEU A 8 14.24 30.23 37.74
N VAL A 9 13.08 30.91 37.77
CA VAL A 9 12.59 32.02 36.94
C VAL A 9 11.73 31.63 35.72
N SER A 10 10.54 32.23 35.71
CA SER A 10 9.47 32.11 34.71
C SER A 10 9.44 33.35 33.79
N THR A 11 8.26 33.74 33.30
CA THR A 11 7.90 35.06 32.75
C THR A 11 8.54 35.48 31.42
N ALA A 12 7.87 35.04 30.34
CA ALA A 12 7.11 35.89 29.42
C ALA A 12 7.72 37.21 28.89
N LEU A 13 7.71 37.35 27.56
CA LEU A 13 7.77 38.63 26.84
C LEU A 13 6.90 38.52 25.57
N LEU A 14 5.87 39.37 25.46
CA LEU A 14 5.23 39.62 24.16
C LEU A 14 6.10 40.62 23.38
N SER A 15 6.23 40.43 22.08
CA SER A 15 6.66 41.48 21.15
C SER A 15 6.10 41.19 19.76
N SER A 16 5.31 42.13 19.25
CA SER A 16 4.72 42.07 17.91
C SER A 16 5.73 42.44 16.84
N VAL A 17 5.84 41.64 15.77
CA VAL A 17 6.53 42.02 14.53
C VAL A 17 5.55 41.87 13.38
N VAL A 18 5.46 42.91 12.54
CA VAL A 18 4.56 42.93 11.36
C VAL A 18 5.25 42.29 10.16
N ALA A 19 4.46 41.55 9.38
CA ALA A 19 4.74 40.93 8.10
C ALA A 19 6.10 41.24 7.42
N GLY A 20 7.01 40.26 7.47
CA GLY A 20 7.92 39.99 6.37
C GLY A 20 7.36 38.82 5.57
N VAL A 21 6.93 39.05 4.32
CA VAL A 21 6.42 37.97 3.45
C VAL A 21 7.60 37.23 2.81
N THR A 22 8.33 36.46 3.62
CA THR A 22 9.33 35.52 3.10
C THR A 22 8.60 34.35 2.45
N SER A 23 8.57 34.32 1.13
CA SER A 23 8.18 33.14 0.36
C SER A 23 9.05 31.96 0.77
N ALA A 24 8.47 31.02 1.53
CA ALA A 24 9.12 29.76 1.87
C ALA A 24 9.26 28.94 0.58
N GLN A 25 10.41 29.06 -0.07
CA GLN A 25 10.73 28.29 -1.27
C GLN A 25 10.76 26.81 -0.88
N SER A 26 10.01 26.00 -1.64
CA SER A 26 9.73 24.61 -1.27
C SER A 26 11.02 23.81 -1.08
N ALA A 27 10.97 22.80 -0.21
CA ALA A 27 11.89 21.68 -0.35
C ALA A 27 11.69 21.06 -1.75
N ASN A 28 12.78 20.81 -2.46
CA ASN A 28 12.73 20.12 -3.74
C ASN A 28 12.59 18.62 -3.47
N ASP A 29 11.41 18.06 -3.67
CA ASP A 29 11.26 16.61 -3.83
C ASP A 29 12.05 16.17 -5.07
N ILE A 30 12.86 15.13 -4.92
CA ILE A 30 13.70 14.60 -5.99
C ILE A 30 12.95 13.43 -6.64
N HIS A 31 12.50 13.64 -7.87
CA HIS A 31 11.81 12.61 -8.65
C HIS A 31 12.82 11.75 -9.40
N VAL A 32 12.52 10.46 -9.57
CA VAL A 32 13.32 9.54 -10.42
C VAL A 32 12.39 8.86 -11.40
N VAL A 33 12.79 8.81 -12.66
CA VAL A 33 12.04 8.24 -13.78
C VAL A 33 12.93 7.20 -14.47
N LEU A 34 12.52 5.94 -14.44
CA LEU A 34 13.25 4.82 -15.04
C LEU A 34 12.49 4.34 -16.28
N ASN A 35 13.13 4.41 -17.45
CA ASN A 35 12.54 4.09 -18.76
C ASN A 35 11.16 4.77 -18.99
N GLY A 36 11.02 6.03 -18.56
CA GLY A 36 9.77 6.79 -18.63
C GLY A 36 8.77 6.57 -17.47
N VAL A 37 9.03 5.63 -16.55
CA VAL A 37 8.16 5.33 -15.40
C VAL A 37 8.66 6.01 -14.14
N SER A 38 7.86 6.89 -13.53
CA SER A 38 8.16 7.52 -12.25
C SER A 38 8.28 6.49 -11.12
N GLN A 39 9.32 6.61 -10.30
CA GLN A 39 9.69 5.68 -9.23
C GLN A 39 9.33 6.29 -7.87
N THR A 40 8.54 5.57 -7.08
CA THR A 40 8.21 5.94 -5.70
C THR A 40 9.07 5.14 -4.72
N PHE A 41 9.72 5.84 -3.77
CA PHE A 41 10.61 5.21 -2.79
C PHE A 41 10.06 5.36 -1.37
N THR A 42 10.06 4.27 -0.59
CA THR A 42 9.63 4.27 0.83
C THR A 42 10.53 5.14 1.72
N GLN A 43 11.76 5.42 1.30
CA GLN A 43 12.62 6.46 1.86
C GLN A 43 13.08 7.35 0.70
N GLN A 44 12.94 8.67 0.81
CA GLN A 44 13.21 9.56 -0.31
C GLN A 44 14.71 9.62 -0.68
N PRO A 45 15.04 9.91 -1.96
CA PRO A 45 16.39 10.32 -2.33
C PRO A 45 16.83 11.55 -1.53
N ILE A 46 18.13 11.67 -1.24
CA ILE A 46 18.69 12.84 -0.54
C ILE A 46 19.86 13.42 -1.33
N GLN A 47 19.98 14.74 -1.35
CA GLN A 47 21.16 15.40 -1.90
C GLN A 47 22.25 15.54 -0.82
N ASN A 48 23.48 15.16 -1.13
CA ASN A 48 24.62 15.25 -0.22
C ASN A 48 25.83 15.79 -1.00
N ASN A 49 26.30 16.99 -0.67
CA ASN A 49 27.39 17.67 -1.39
C ASN A 49 27.19 17.72 -2.93
N HIS A 50 25.97 18.05 -3.37
CA HIS A 50 25.52 18.05 -4.78
C HIS A 50 25.38 16.66 -5.45
N VAL A 51 25.80 15.56 -4.79
CA VAL A 51 25.55 14.18 -5.26
C VAL A 51 24.19 13.72 -4.74
N THR A 52 23.30 13.27 -5.62
CA THR A 52 22.05 12.60 -5.22
C THR A 52 22.36 11.17 -4.78
N LEU A 53 22.03 10.86 -3.52
CA LEU A 53 22.06 9.52 -2.96
C LEU A 53 20.65 8.93 -2.96
N VAL A 54 20.51 7.69 -3.43
CA VAL A 54 19.23 6.95 -3.47
C VAL A 54 19.28 5.70 -2.60
N PRO A 55 18.14 5.21 -2.09
CA PRO A 55 18.07 3.90 -1.46
C PRO A 55 18.44 2.82 -2.48
N MET A 56 19.55 2.13 -2.25
CA MET A 56 20.12 1.16 -3.18
C MET A 56 19.14 0.06 -3.52
N ARG A 57 18.53 -0.55 -2.49
CA ARG A 57 17.62 -1.70 -2.65
C ARG A 57 16.52 -1.42 -3.67
N ALA A 58 15.73 -0.38 -3.44
CA ALA A 58 14.55 -0.08 -4.26
C ALA A 58 14.90 0.24 -5.73
N LEU A 59 16.00 0.95 -6.00
CA LEU A 59 16.39 1.27 -7.39
C LEU A 59 17.03 0.07 -8.11
N PHE A 60 17.80 -0.76 -7.41
CA PHE A 60 18.32 -2.00 -8.01
C PHE A 60 17.19 -3.00 -8.26
N GLU A 61 16.22 -3.13 -7.34
CA GLU A 61 15.04 -3.99 -7.51
C GLU A 61 14.12 -3.49 -8.65
N SER A 62 13.90 -2.17 -8.80
CA SER A 62 13.14 -1.64 -9.95
C SER A 62 13.91 -1.69 -11.28
N LEU A 63 15.25 -1.77 -11.23
CA LEU A 63 16.08 -2.18 -12.37
C LEU A 63 16.05 -3.70 -12.62
N GLY A 64 15.34 -4.51 -11.82
CA GLY A 64 15.23 -5.96 -11.98
C GLY A 64 16.46 -6.74 -11.49
N ALA A 65 17.20 -6.21 -10.52
CA ALA A 65 18.30 -6.89 -9.84
C ALA A 65 17.87 -7.40 -8.45
N GLN A 66 18.28 -8.61 -8.07
CA GLN A 66 18.09 -9.12 -6.72
C GLN A 66 19.18 -8.56 -5.81
N VAL A 67 18.81 -8.01 -4.64
CA VAL A 67 19.76 -7.37 -3.70
C VAL A 67 19.83 -8.13 -2.37
N ASP A 68 21.00 -8.65 -2.05
CA ASP A 68 21.32 -9.27 -0.75
C ASP A 68 22.21 -8.36 0.12
N TYR A 69 22.19 -8.56 1.43
CA TYR A 69 23.00 -7.81 2.38
C TYR A 69 23.50 -8.67 3.56
N ASP A 70 24.81 -8.88 3.59
CA ASP A 70 25.49 -9.54 4.71
C ASP A 70 25.68 -8.54 5.87
N THR A 71 24.89 -8.74 6.93
CA THR A 71 24.93 -7.93 8.15
C THR A 71 26.21 -8.09 8.97
N ALA A 72 26.95 -9.19 8.81
CA ALA A 72 28.18 -9.48 9.54
C ALA A 72 29.41 -8.86 8.87
N THR A 73 29.48 -8.82 7.54
CA THR A 73 30.58 -8.14 6.82
C THR A 73 30.24 -6.73 6.34
N GLY A 74 28.97 -6.33 6.31
CA GLY A 74 28.54 -5.03 5.78
C GLY A 74 28.67 -4.93 4.25
N LEU A 75 28.63 -6.08 3.56
CA LEU A 75 28.68 -6.21 2.10
C LEU A 75 27.24 -6.30 1.55
N ILE A 76 26.96 -5.49 0.53
CA ILE A 76 25.74 -5.51 -0.28
C ILE A 76 26.11 -6.10 -1.63
N THR A 77 25.37 -7.11 -2.06
CA THR A 77 25.59 -7.78 -3.35
C THR A 77 24.30 -7.71 -4.17
N ALA A 78 24.37 -7.22 -5.40
CA ALA A 78 23.23 -7.12 -6.28
C ALA A 78 23.48 -7.84 -7.61
N THR A 79 22.56 -8.71 -8.03
CA THR A 79 22.72 -9.58 -9.20
C THR A 79 21.61 -9.37 -10.22
N LYS A 80 21.96 -9.29 -11.51
CA LYS A 80 21.01 -9.18 -12.62
C LYS A 80 21.50 -9.98 -13.83
N GLY A 81 20.91 -11.14 -14.04
CA GLY A 81 21.35 -12.08 -15.09
C GLY A 81 22.79 -12.54 -14.82
N ALA A 82 23.73 -12.11 -15.66
CA ALA A 82 25.16 -12.39 -15.51
C ALA A 82 25.95 -11.28 -14.79
N ASP A 83 25.37 -10.09 -14.59
CA ASP A 83 26.04 -8.99 -13.91
C ASP A 83 25.89 -9.10 -12.38
N THR A 84 27.01 -8.92 -11.67
CA THR A 84 27.10 -8.88 -10.19
C THR A 84 27.80 -7.61 -9.74
N ILE A 85 27.16 -6.86 -8.86
CA ILE A 85 27.67 -5.64 -8.23
C ILE A 85 27.91 -5.89 -6.75
N GLU A 86 29.13 -5.66 -6.27
CA GLU A 86 29.52 -5.81 -4.87
C GLU A 86 29.91 -4.44 -4.27
N LEU A 87 29.37 -4.12 -3.10
CA LEU A 87 29.56 -2.82 -2.45
C LEU A 87 29.62 -2.95 -0.93
N LYS A 88 30.64 -2.38 -0.28
CA LYS A 88 30.74 -2.35 1.19
C LYS A 88 30.31 -0.99 1.74
N LEU A 89 29.55 -0.98 2.83
CA LEU A 89 29.17 0.26 3.52
C LEU A 89 30.40 1.07 3.96
N ASN A 90 30.30 2.40 3.88
CA ASN A 90 31.37 3.38 4.10
C ASN A 90 32.59 3.26 3.15
N SER A 91 32.55 2.40 2.14
CA SER A 91 33.58 2.31 1.10
C SER A 91 33.33 3.32 -0.03
N THR A 92 34.40 3.89 -0.58
CA THR A 92 34.41 4.60 -1.89
C THR A 92 34.75 3.67 -3.06
N ALA A 93 34.81 2.36 -2.83
CA ALA A 93 35.04 1.34 -3.85
C ALA A 93 33.91 0.31 -3.87
N ALA A 94 33.44 0.03 -5.08
CA ALA A 94 32.56 -1.08 -5.44
C ALA A 94 33.28 -1.99 -6.45
N HIS A 95 32.69 -3.13 -6.81
CA HIS A 95 33.14 -3.97 -7.92
C HIS A 95 31.95 -4.35 -8.82
N LYS A 96 32.16 -4.34 -10.13
CA LYS A 96 31.28 -4.99 -11.11
C LYS A 96 32.00 -6.19 -11.71
N ASN A 97 31.45 -7.39 -11.56
CA ASN A 97 32.03 -8.63 -12.10
C ASN A 97 33.51 -8.81 -11.72
N GLY A 98 33.87 -8.44 -10.47
CA GLY A 98 35.24 -8.42 -9.95
C GLY A 98 36.09 -7.19 -10.33
N VAL A 99 35.67 -6.36 -11.30
CA VAL A 99 36.39 -5.15 -11.71
C VAL A 99 36.03 -3.98 -10.78
N LYS A 100 37.05 -3.34 -10.19
CA LYS A 100 36.89 -2.26 -9.23
C LYS A 100 36.38 -0.95 -9.87
N ILE A 101 35.34 -0.38 -9.29
CA ILE A 101 34.76 0.92 -9.63
C ILE A 101 34.94 1.87 -8.44
N ALA A 102 35.27 3.14 -8.70
CA ALA A 102 35.36 4.18 -7.69
C ALA A 102 34.03 4.96 -7.58
N LEU A 103 33.64 5.34 -6.37
CA LEU A 103 32.44 6.13 -6.09
C LEU A 103 32.80 7.58 -5.78
N GLU A 104 32.00 8.51 -6.32
CA GLU A 104 32.09 9.96 -6.03
C GLU A 104 31.84 10.30 -4.54
N THR A 105 31.14 9.42 -3.82
CA THR A 105 30.84 9.54 -2.39
C THR A 105 30.63 8.14 -1.82
N PRO A 106 31.14 7.82 -0.62
CA PRO A 106 31.01 6.48 -0.04
C PRO A 106 29.54 6.14 0.24
N ALA A 107 29.20 4.85 0.12
CA ALA A 107 27.87 4.35 0.45
C ALA A 107 27.58 4.51 1.95
N LYS A 108 26.39 5.01 2.30
CA LYS A 108 26.01 5.35 3.68
C LYS A 108 24.84 4.50 4.16
N LEU A 109 24.79 4.17 5.45
CA LEU A 109 23.58 3.60 6.06
C LEU A 109 22.79 4.73 6.74
N ILE A 110 21.54 4.91 6.36
CA ILE A 110 20.65 5.98 6.85
C ILE A 110 19.28 5.36 7.10
N ASN A 111 18.73 5.52 8.31
CA ASN A 111 17.41 5.00 8.70
C ASN A 111 17.18 3.52 8.30
N GLY A 112 18.21 2.68 8.48
CA GLY A 112 18.20 1.25 8.13
C GLY A 112 18.42 0.93 6.64
N SER A 113 18.36 1.92 5.74
CA SER A 113 18.57 1.73 4.30
C SER A 113 19.99 2.08 3.88
N ALA A 114 20.55 1.31 2.93
CA ALA A 114 21.80 1.65 2.27
C ALA A 114 21.56 2.67 1.15
N TYR A 115 22.30 3.78 1.20
CA TYR A 115 22.23 4.90 0.27
C TYR A 115 23.50 4.98 -0.59
N VAL A 116 23.33 5.12 -1.91
CA VAL A 116 24.41 5.08 -2.90
C VAL A 116 24.33 6.24 -3.92
N PRO A 117 25.45 6.69 -4.50
CA PRO A 117 25.43 7.66 -5.60
C PRO A 117 24.62 7.16 -6.78
N LEU A 118 23.62 7.94 -7.20
CA LEU A 118 22.65 7.54 -8.22
C LEU A 118 23.29 7.23 -9.59
N ARG A 119 24.28 8.03 -10.01
CA ARG A 119 25.05 7.82 -11.25
C ARG A 119 25.66 6.41 -11.32
N PHE A 120 26.27 5.95 -10.23
CA PHE A 120 26.86 4.61 -10.13
C PHE A 120 25.83 3.50 -10.35
N VAL A 121 24.58 3.68 -9.93
CA VAL A 121 23.52 2.68 -10.11
C VAL A 121 23.15 2.49 -11.58
N GLY A 122 23.02 3.60 -12.32
CA GLY A 122 22.75 3.54 -13.76
C GLY A 122 23.91 2.95 -14.53
N GLU A 123 25.11 3.51 -14.35
CA GLU A 123 26.34 3.06 -15.02
C GLU A 123 26.65 1.58 -14.75
N SER A 124 26.36 1.09 -13.53
CA SER A 124 26.53 -0.33 -13.16
C SER A 124 25.76 -1.32 -14.04
N PHE A 125 24.66 -0.90 -14.67
CA PHE A 125 23.91 -1.73 -15.64
C PHE A 125 23.92 -1.15 -17.06
N GLY A 126 24.84 -0.24 -17.35
CA GLY A 126 24.96 0.40 -18.67
C GLY A 126 23.82 1.37 -18.99
N ALA A 127 23.04 1.80 -18.00
CA ALA A 127 21.99 2.79 -18.18
C ALA A 127 22.57 4.21 -18.28
N LYS A 128 22.01 5.02 -19.16
CA LYS A 128 22.26 6.46 -19.23
C LYS A 128 21.47 7.16 -18.12
N VAL A 129 22.05 8.20 -17.52
CA VAL A 129 21.45 8.95 -16.40
C VAL A 129 21.58 10.45 -16.63
N ASP A 130 20.45 11.14 -16.75
CA ASP A 130 20.36 12.60 -16.94
C ASP A 130 19.61 13.26 -15.78
N TRP A 131 19.86 14.56 -15.56
CA TRP A 131 19.22 15.36 -14.51
C TRP A 131 18.55 16.59 -15.11
N ASP A 132 17.23 16.68 -14.93
CA ASP A 132 16.48 17.91 -15.18
C ASP A 132 16.42 18.75 -13.89
N GLN A 133 17.20 19.82 -13.89
CA GLN A 133 17.25 20.80 -12.80
C GLN A 133 15.96 21.64 -12.67
N ALA A 134 15.14 21.76 -13.71
CA ALA A 134 13.90 22.54 -13.67
C ALA A 134 12.76 21.79 -12.98
N THR A 135 12.70 20.46 -13.12
CA THR A 135 11.69 19.60 -12.48
C THR A 135 12.22 18.80 -11.28
N SER A 136 13.51 18.91 -10.95
CA SER A 136 14.20 18.06 -9.97
C SER A 136 14.05 16.55 -10.27
N THR A 137 14.10 16.18 -11.55
CA THR A 137 13.88 14.80 -12.03
C THR A 137 15.17 14.17 -12.55
N ILE A 138 15.53 12.99 -12.04
CA ILE A 138 16.51 12.10 -12.69
C ILE A 138 15.79 11.24 -13.72
N GLN A 139 16.31 11.18 -14.95
CA GLN A 139 15.90 10.20 -15.96
C GLN A 139 16.97 9.10 -16.07
N ILE A 140 16.55 7.84 -16.15
CA ILE A 140 17.41 6.66 -16.30
C ILE A 140 16.91 5.84 -17.50
N GLU A 141 17.79 5.56 -18.47
CA GLU A 141 17.46 4.85 -19.71
C GLU A 141 18.35 3.60 -19.90
N LEU A 142 17.75 2.41 -20.00
CA LEU A 142 18.49 1.18 -20.31
C LEU A 142 18.63 0.95 -21.84
N PRO A 143 19.82 0.57 -22.34
CA PRO A 143 19.99 0.19 -23.75
C PRO A 143 19.34 -1.17 -24.03
N VAL A 144 18.52 -1.23 -25.09
CA VAL A 144 17.85 -2.45 -25.53
C VAL A 144 18.80 -3.32 -26.35
N LYS A 145 18.92 -4.61 -26.00
CA LYS A 145 19.67 -5.59 -26.79
C LYS A 145 18.72 -6.35 -27.72
N SER A 146 18.83 -6.12 -29.02
CA SER A 146 17.97 -6.75 -30.04
C SER A 146 18.33 -8.21 -30.29
N GLU A 147 17.31 -9.07 -30.35
CA GLU A 147 17.37 -10.35 -31.05
C GLU A 147 16.36 -10.33 -32.22
N ASN A 148 16.77 -10.86 -33.36
CA ASN A 148 15.99 -10.85 -34.60
C ASN A 148 15.05 -12.04 -34.67
N GLU A 149 13.86 -11.84 -35.23
CA GLU A 149 13.45 -12.67 -36.37
C GLU A 149 12.44 -11.94 -37.27
N GLN A 150 12.40 -12.31 -38.55
CA GLN A 150 11.54 -11.69 -39.56
C GLN A 150 10.35 -12.58 -39.91
N SER A 151 9.18 -11.99 -40.14
CA SER A 151 8.24 -12.50 -41.14
C SER A 151 7.30 -11.41 -41.64
N SER A 152 6.93 -11.50 -42.91
CA SER A 152 6.10 -10.52 -43.61
C SER A 152 4.74 -11.10 -43.96
N SER A 153 3.67 -10.40 -43.60
CA SER A 153 2.43 -10.39 -44.40
C SER A 153 1.64 -9.11 -44.11
N ASN A 154 0.99 -8.57 -45.14
CA ASN A 154 0.25 -7.31 -45.09
C ASN A 154 -1.25 -7.56 -44.88
N PRO A 155 -1.90 -7.03 -43.81
CA PRO A 155 -3.33 -7.14 -43.61
C PRO A 155 -4.11 -5.95 -44.23
N SER A 156 -5.36 -6.22 -44.63
CA SER A 156 -6.32 -5.25 -45.19
C SER A 156 -6.87 -4.27 -44.12
N PRO A 157 -7.63 -3.22 -44.49
CA PRO A 157 -8.05 -2.17 -43.56
C PRO A 157 -8.92 -2.71 -42.42
N ILE A 158 -8.57 -2.34 -41.19
CA ILE A 158 -9.34 -2.71 -39.99
C ILE A 158 -10.36 -1.61 -39.71
N SER A 159 -11.65 -1.99 -39.63
CA SER A 159 -12.77 -1.14 -39.20
C SER A 159 -12.55 -0.54 -37.80
N PRO A 160 -13.25 0.54 -37.41
CA PRO A 160 -13.10 1.14 -36.09
C PRO A 160 -13.24 0.12 -34.96
N VAL A 161 -12.30 0.16 -34.01
CA VAL A 161 -12.24 -0.74 -32.85
C VAL A 161 -13.50 -0.51 -32.00
N THR A 162 -14.40 -1.48 -32.03
CA THR A 162 -15.53 -1.54 -31.09
C THR A 162 -14.99 -1.75 -29.67
N THR A 163 -15.68 -1.20 -28.67
CA THR A 163 -15.33 -1.36 -27.25
C THR A 163 -15.38 -2.84 -26.83
N THR A 164 -14.27 -3.54 -26.98
CA THR A 164 -14.11 -4.93 -26.55
C THR A 164 -14.05 -4.98 -25.03
N GLU A 165 -15.07 -5.54 -24.39
CA GLU A 165 -14.94 -6.01 -22.99
C GLU A 165 -13.74 -6.95 -22.90
N ALA A 166 -13.01 -6.91 -21.79
CA ALA A 166 -11.87 -7.79 -21.57
C ALA A 166 -12.35 -9.26 -21.37
N ILE A 167 -12.53 -9.98 -22.46
CA ILE A 167 -12.83 -11.42 -22.47
C ILE A 167 -11.50 -12.18 -22.34
N TYR A 168 -11.29 -12.78 -21.18
CA TYR A 168 -10.27 -13.80 -20.93
C TYR A 168 -10.94 -15.17 -20.82
N GLU A 169 -10.21 -16.25 -21.12
CA GLU A 169 -10.73 -17.61 -21.03
C GLU A 169 -11.01 -18.01 -19.57
N THR A 170 -12.28 -17.94 -19.16
CA THR A 170 -12.74 -18.40 -17.84
C THR A 170 -13.36 -19.79 -17.96
N ASN A 171 -12.56 -20.82 -17.66
CA ASN A 171 -13.04 -22.20 -17.46
C ASN A 171 -13.72 -22.39 -16.09
N THR A 172 -14.42 -21.36 -15.62
CA THR A 172 -14.79 -21.11 -14.22
C THR A 172 -16.04 -20.24 -14.16
N GLU A 173 -16.89 -20.47 -13.16
CA GLU A 173 -18.03 -19.58 -12.89
C GLU A 173 -17.55 -18.20 -12.41
N PRO A 174 -18.34 -17.12 -12.64
CA PRO A 174 -18.02 -15.80 -12.09
C PRO A 174 -17.98 -15.81 -10.56
N LEU A 175 -16.99 -15.12 -9.98
CA LEU A 175 -16.79 -15.04 -8.54
C LEU A 175 -17.33 -13.71 -7.99
N ALA A 176 -18.32 -13.79 -7.09
CA ALA A 176 -18.76 -12.66 -6.29
C ALA A 176 -17.87 -12.47 -5.06
N TYR A 177 -17.79 -11.23 -4.57
CA TYR A 177 -16.99 -10.87 -3.38
C TYR A 177 -17.44 -11.65 -2.14
N LYS A 178 -18.76 -11.79 -1.95
CA LYS A 178 -19.33 -12.52 -0.81
C LYS A 178 -18.85 -13.97 -0.75
N ASP A 179 -18.81 -14.64 -1.90
CA ASP A 179 -18.44 -16.05 -1.98
C ASP A 179 -16.92 -16.23 -1.88
N ALA A 180 -16.14 -15.28 -2.43
CA ALA A 180 -14.70 -15.19 -2.19
C ALA A 180 -14.38 -15.04 -0.68
N ALA A 181 -15.11 -14.18 0.04
CA ALA A 181 -14.93 -13.99 1.48
C ALA A 181 -15.30 -15.24 2.28
N ALA A 182 -16.38 -15.93 1.91
CA ALA A 182 -16.78 -17.20 2.52
C ALA A 182 -15.74 -18.31 2.29
N LEU A 183 -15.20 -18.42 1.07
CA LEU A 183 -14.13 -19.37 0.73
C LEU A 183 -12.85 -19.10 1.52
N ALA A 184 -12.44 -17.83 1.67
CA ALA A 184 -11.27 -17.48 2.48
C ALA A 184 -11.44 -17.84 3.95
N ILE A 185 -12.61 -17.54 4.55
CA ILE A 185 -12.93 -17.91 5.93
C ILE A 185 -12.90 -19.45 6.10
N ALA A 186 -13.47 -20.20 5.16
CA ALA A 186 -13.48 -21.66 5.17
C ALA A 186 -12.08 -22.28 5.00
N ASN A 187 -11.17 -21.63 4.28
CA ASN A 187 -9.82 -22.14 4.04
C ASN A 187 -8.78 -21.70 5.09
N SER A 188 -8.97 -20.57 5.77
CA SER A 188 -8.05 -20.05 6.80
C SER A 188 -7.81 -21.01 7.97
N ASN A 189 -6.55 -21.45 8.13
CA ASN A 189 -6.12 -22.27 9.28
C ASN A 189 -6.16 -21.48 10.59
N ARG A 190 -5.79 -20.19 10.56
CA ARG A 190 -5.84 -19.29 11.72
C ARG A 190 -7.24 -19.21 12.34
N ILE A 191 -8.28 -19.18 11.50
CA ILE A 191 -9.68 -19.14 11.99
C ILE A 191 -10.06 -20.48 12.64
N LYS A 192 -9.68 -21.62 12.04
CA LYS A 192 -9.90 -22.97 12.59
C LYS A 192 -9.18 -23.15 13.94
N GLU A 193 -7.95 -22.66 14.05
CA GLU A 193 -7.16 -22.64 15.30
C GLU A 193 -7.81 -21.77 16.39
N GLN A 194 -8.32 -20.59 16.02
CA GLN A 194 -9.04 -19.70 16.94
C GLN A 194 -10.38 -20.32 17.39
N GLU A 195 -11.13 -20.98 16.51
CA GLU A 195 -12.39 -21.65 16.84
C GLU A 195 -12.18 -22.86 17.76
N ALA A 196 -11.15 -23.66 17.50
CA ALA A 196 -10.73 -24.73 18.41
C ALA A 196 -10.27 -24.19 19.77
N SER A 197 -9.49 -23.10 19.79
CA SER A 197 -9.02 -22.45 21.01
C SER A 197 -10.17 -21.84 21.83
N LEU A 198 -11.16 -21.24 21.16
CA LEU A 198 -12.35 -20.69 21.80
C LEU A 198 -13.17 -21.79 22.48
N LYS A 199 -13.29 -22.99 21.88
CA LYS A 199 -13.93 -24.14 22.52
C LYS A 199 -13.17 -24.64 23.77
N VAL A 200 -11.83 -24.55 23.78
CA VAL A 200 -11.05 -24.85 25.00
C VAL A 200 -11.28 -23.80 26.10
N LEU A 201 -11.56 -22.55 25.74
CA LEU A 201 -11.92 -21.50 26.71
C LEU A 201 -13.37 -21.62 27.19
N ASP A 202 -14.30 -22.06 26.33
CA ASP A 202 -15.70 -22.38 26.66
C ASP A 202 -15.76 -23.45 27.76
N ASN A 203 -15.02 -24.55 27.60
CA ASN A 203 -14.86 -25.59 28.63
C ASN A 203 -14.30 -25.01 29.95
N LYS A 204 -13.21 -24.23 29.88
CA LYS A 204 -12.59 -23.63 31.08
C LYS A 204 -13.49 -22.62 31.80
N LEU A 205 -14.40 -21.98 31.07
CA LEU A 205 -15.40 -21.09 31.65
C LEU A 205 -16.49 -21.90 32.39
N ALA A 206 -16.86 -23.07 31.89
CA ALA A 206 -17.72 -24.01 32.61
C ALA A 206 -17.03 -24.57 33.87
N ASP A 207 -15.78 -25.05 33.76
CA ASP A 207 -14.98 -25.52 34.91
C ASP A 207 -14.88 -24.44 36.02
N ALA A 208 -14.75 -23.17 35.63
CA ALA A 208 -14.68 -22.04 36.55
C ALA A 208 -16.05 -21.61 37.10
N ALA A 209 -17.15 -21.93 36.41
CA ALA A 209 -18.52 -21.69 36.88
C ALA A 209 -18.90 -22.72 37.96
N ASP A 210 -18.59 -24.00 37.76
CA ASP A 210 -18.75 -25.04 38.78
C ASP A 210 -17.94 -24.69 40.06
N GLY A 211 -16.77 -24.07 39.88
CA GLY A 211 -15.92 -23.58 40.97
C GLY A 211 -16.49 -22.42 41.80
N ILE A 212 -17.55 -21.73 41.36
CA ILE A 212 -18.29 -20.73 42.16
C ILE A 212 -19.61 -21.25 42.73
N ASP A 213 -20.15 -22.37 42.23
CA ASP A 213 -21.38 -23.00 42.74
C ASP A 213 -21.17 -23.63 44.12
N PHE A 214 -20.01 -24.26 44.36
CA PHE A 214 -19.68 -24.87 45.66
C PHE A 214 -18.31 -24.48 46.23
N ILE A 215 -18.32 -23.65 47.29
CA ILE A 215 -17.11 -23.15 47.96
C ILE A 215 -16.94 -23.80 49.35
N ALA A 216 -16.05 -24.79 49.43
CA ALA A 216 -15.88 -25.66 50.60
C ALA A 216 -15.07 -25.06 51.77
N ALA A 217 -15.55 -24.00 52.44
CA ALA A 217 -15.18 -23.67 53.83
C ALA A 217 -16.04 -22.53 54.44
N PRO A 218 -16.54 -22.64 55.69
CA PRO A 218 -17.16 -21.52 56.42
C PRO A 218 -16.09 -20.59 57.07
N GLY A 219 -15.10 -20.15 56.29
CA GLY A 219 -14.00 -19.30 56.74
C GLY A 219 -14.34 -17.82 56.82
N VAL A 220 -15.32 -17.43 57.65
CA VAL A 220 -15.73 -16.03 57.84
C VAL A 220 -14.84 -15.28 58.84
N GLY A 221 -13.68 -14.83 58.37
CA GLY A 221 -12.95 -13.73 59.01
C GLY A 221 -13.61 -12.37 58.72
N PRO A 222 -13.14 -11.26 59.33
CA PRO A 222 -13.65 -9.92 59.07
C PRO A 222 -13.60 -9.52 57.59
N ASP A 223 -12.61 -10.02 56.87
CA ASP A 223 -12.38 -9.76 55.44
C ASP A 223 -13.15 -10.71 54.50
N GLY A 224 -14.06 -11.54 55.05
CA GLY A 224 -14.81 -12.56 54.30
C GLY A 224 -14.00 -13.81 53.96
N ASN A 225 -14.55 -14.66 53.09
CA ASN A 225 -13.96 -15.95 52.71
C ASN A 225 -12.92 -15.78 51.57
N PRO A 226 -11.62 -16.08 51.78
CA PRO A 226 -10.59 -15.94 50.75
C PRO A 226 -10.78 -16.89 49.56
N SER A 227 -11.27 -18.11 49.80
CA SER A 227 -11.55 -19.09 48.74
C SER A 227 -12.67 -18.62 47.82
N ALA A 228 -13.71 -17.99 48.37
CA ALA A 228 -14.79 -17.40 47.58
C ALA A 228 -14.29 -16.24 46.69
N LYS A 229 -13.44 -15.35 47.23
CA LYS A 229 -12.79 -14.28 46.46
C LYS A 229 -11.92 -14.83 45.33
N SER A 230 -11.16 -15.91 45.60
CA SER A 230 -10.34 -16.57 44.58
C SER A 230 -11.18 -17.22 43.48
N ALA A 231 -12.25 -17.93 43.84
CA ALA A 231 -13.14 -18.58 42.88
C ALA A 231 -13.83 -17.56 41.96
N TYR A 232 -14.37 -16.48 42.54
CA TYR A 232 -15.00 -15.40 41.76
C TYR A 232 -13.99 -14.71 40.81
N ASN A 233 -12.77 -14.42 41.28
CA ASN A 233 -11.72 -13.85 40.44
C ASN A 233 -11.34 -14.78 39.27
N ASN A 234 -11.21 -16.09 39.53
CA ASN A 234 -10.92 -17.09 38.50
C ASN A 234 -12.04 -17.15 37.44
N TYR A 235 -13.31 -17.18 37.86
CA TYR A 235 -14.46 -17.13 36.95
C TYR A 235 -14.48 -15.84 36.13
N SER A 236 -14.30 -14.66 36.75
CA SER A 236 -14.26 -13.39 36.04
C SER A 236 -13.12 -13.35 35.00
N GLN A 237 -11.94 -13.87 35.33
CA GLN A 237 -10.82 -13.95 34.39
C GLN A 237 -11.08 -14.93 33.23
N ALA A 238 -11.70 -16.08 33.49
CA ALA A 238 -12.12 -17.02 32.46
C ALA A 238 -13.15 -16.39 31.52
N GLN A 239 -14.14 -15.68 32.07
CA GLN A 239 -15.19 -15.01 31.31
C GLN A 239 -14.61 -13.90 30.42
N ILE A 240 -13.74 -13.04 30.95
CA ILE A 240 -13.04 -12.01 30.18
C ILE A 240 -12.18 -12.65 29.08
N GLY A 241 -11.41 -13.70 29.40
CA GLY A 241 -10.57 -14.42 28.42
C GLY A 241 -11.36 -15.04 27.26
N TYR A 242 -12.51 -15.64 27.55
CA TYR A 242 -13.45 -16.16 26.56
C TYR A 242 -14.00 -15.03 25.66
N LEU A 243 -14.52 -13.96 26.26
CA LEU A 243 -15.13 -12.85 25.51
C LEU A 243 -14.12 -12.12 24.62
N MET A 244 -12.90 -11.89 25.10
CA MET A 244 -11.80 -11.33 24.28
C MET A 244 -11.45 -12.26 23.11
N SER A 245 -11.32 -13.56 23.35
CA SER A 245 -10.99 -14.52 22.29
C SER A 245 -12.11 -14.63 21.24
N LYS A 246 -13.38 -14.51 21.66
CA LYS A 246 -14.54 -14.45 20.78
C LYS A 246 -14.57 -13.18 19.93
N LYS A 247 -14.38 -12.00 20.52
CA LYS A 247 -14.28 -10.72 19.78
C LYS A 247 -13.09 -10.74 18.82
N GLN A 248 -11.95 -11.32 19.21
CA GLN A 248 -10.77 -11.46 18.35
C GLN A 248 -10.98 -12.43 17.18
N LEU A 249 -11.71 -13.53 17.36
CA LEU A 249 -12.10 -14.44 16.27
C LEU A 249 -12.96 -13.72 15.23
N GLU A 250 -14.03 -13.05 15.65
CA GLU A 250 -14.91 -12.34 14.71
C GLU A 250 -14.18 -11.17 14.03
N THR A 251 -13.33 -10.45 14.75
CA THR A 251 -12.44 -9.42 14.15
C THR A 251 -11.48 -10.04 13.12
N THR A 252 -10.98 -11.27 13.34
CA THR A 252 -10.12 -11.96 12.37
C THR A 252 -10.88 -12.36 11.11
N LYS A 253 -12.17 -12.73 11.22
CA LYS A 253 -13.07 -12.97 10.08
C LYS A 253 -13.32 -11.69 9.28
N GLU A 254 -13.58 -10.56 9.96
CA GLU A 254 -13.73 -9.25 9.30
C GLU A 254 -12.46 -8.81 8.57
N ILE A 255 -11.28 -8.95 9.20
CA ILE A 255 -9.99 -8.61 8.61
C ILE A 255 -9.75 -9.42 7.33
N LEU A 256 -10.05 -10.73 7.35
CA LEU A 256 -9.88 -11.59 6.18
C LEU A 256 -10.86 -11.24 5.05
N ALA A 257 -12.11 -10.89 5.37
CA ALA A 257 -13.07 -10.40 4.37
C ALA A 257 -12.60 -9.07 3.74
N TYR A 258 -12.08 -8.14 4.55
CA TYR A 258 -11.48 -6.88 4.06
C TYR A 258 -10.22 -7.10 3.21
N GLN A 259 -9.35 -8.05 3.58
CA GLN A 259 -8.22 -8.48 2.75
C GLN A 259 -8.69 -9.07 1.42
N VAL A 260 -9.73 -9.90 1.41
CA VAL A 260 -10.36 -10.41 0.17
C VAL A 260 -10.88 -9.25 -0.68
N LYS A 261 -11.63 -8.30 -0.10
CA LYS A 261 -12.18 -7.13 -0.83
C LYS A 261 -11.08 -6.28 -1.47
N ARG A 262 -9.98 -6.02 -0.76
CA ARG A 262 -8.83 -5.27 -1.30
C ARG A 262 -8.13 -6.02 -2.45
N ASN A 263 -7.96 -7.33 -2.35
CA ASN A 263 -7.35 -8.13 -3.43
C ASN A 263 -8.29 -8.27 -4.65
N TYR A 264 -9.59 -8.42 -4.41
CA TYR A 264 -10.64 -8.38 -5.43
C TYR A 264 -10.60 -7.05 -6.20
N ASN A 265 -10.54 -5.92 -5.48
CA ASN A 265 -10.38 -4.59 -6.06
C ASN A 265 -9.03 -4.42 -6.82
N ALA A 266 -7.95 -5.04 -6.34
CA ALA A 266 -6.64 -5.00 -7.00
C ALA A 266 -6.64 -5.71 -8.37
N ILE A 267 -7.35 -6.85 -8.50
CA ILE A 267 -7.54 -7.52 -9.79
C ILE A 267 -8.28 -6.61 -10.79
N ILE A 268 -9.27 -5.84 -10.34
CA ILE A 268 -10.00 -4.89 -11.19
C ILE A 268 -9.07 -3.79 -11.70
N SER A 269 -8.25 -3.18 -10.82
CA SER A 269 -7.24 -2.20 -11.25
C SER A 269 -6.28 -2.82 -12.25
N ALA A 270 -5.62 -3.93 -11.90
CA ALA A 270 -4.61 -4.56 -12.74
C ALA A 270 -5.16 -5.02 -14.11
N THR A 271 -6.46 -5.37 -14.19
CA THR A 271 -7.13 -5.69 -15.46
C THR A 271 -7.23 -4.45 -16.36
N GLU A 272 -7.64 -3.30 -15.80
CA GLU A 272 -7.76 -2.03 -16.52
C GLU A 272 -6.38 -1.43 -16.85
N ASP A 273 -5.41 -1.55 -15.95
CA ASP A 273 -4.03 -1.11 -16.15
C ASP A 273 -3.37 -1.90 -17.31
N LYS A 274 -3.59 -3.22 -17.36
CA LYS A 274 -3.16 -4.08 -18.48
C LYS A 274 -3.86 -3.71 -19.78
N ARG A 275 -5.18 -3.46 -19.75
CA ARG A 275 -5.95 -3.02 -20.94
C ARG A 275 -5.41 -1.70 -21.49
N LEU A 276 -5.10 -0.74 -20.62
CA LEU A 276 -4.51 0.54 -21.02
C LEU A 276 -3.08 0.37 -21.55
N ALA A 277 -2.31 -0.61 -21.06
CA ALA A 277 -1.00 -0.94 -21.59
C ALA A 277 -1.06 -1.56 -23.00
N ASP A 278 -2.02 -2.44 -23.29
CA ASP A 278 -2.27 -2.97 -24.64
C ASP A 278 -2.52 -1.83 -25.66
N LEU A 279 -3.32 -0.83 -25.25
CA LEU A 279 -3.61 0.35 -26.08
C LEU A 279 -2.38 1.25 -26.26
N LYS A 280 -1.53 1.39 -25.23
CA LYS A 280 -0.26 2.14 -25.32
C LYS A 280 0.79 1.46 -26.20
N VAL A 281 0.80 0.13 -26.28
CA VAL A 281 1.61 -0.60 -27.29
C VAL A 281 1.07 -0.35 -28.69
N THR A 282 -0.26 -0.42 -28.88
CA THR A 282 -0.91 -0.11 -30.16
C THR A 282 -0.57 1.30 -30.66
N ASP A 283 -0.58 2.30 -29.77
CA ASP A 283 -0.14 3.68 -30.03
C ASP A 283 1.32 3.76 -30.51
N ALA A 284 2.23 3.06 -29.85
CA ALA A 284 3.63 3.01 -30.25
C ALA A 284 3.85 2.31 -31.61
N GLU A 285 3.06 1.29 -31.94
CA GLU A 285 3.10 0.63 -33.26
C GLU A 285 2.62 1.55 -34.39
N TRP A 286 1.56 2.34 -34.16
CA TRP A 286 1.16 3.40 -35.09
C TRP A 286 2.27 4.45 -35.27
N LYS A 287 2.88 4.92 -34.17
CA LYS A 287 3.96 5.91 -34.20
C LYS A 287 5.19 5.41 -34.96
N LEU A 288 5.59 4.15 -34.77
CA LEU A 288 6.67 3.52 -35.54
C LEU A 288 6.33 3.44 -37.03
N ARG A 289 5.14 2.94 -37.39
CA ARG A 289 4.70 2.86 -38.79
C ARG A 289 4.67 4.24 -39.46
N ILE A 290 4.25 5.29 -38.74
CA ILE A 290 4.26 6.67 -39.24
C ILE A 290 5.70 7.16 -39.45
N ALA A 291 6.62 6.90 -38.52
CA ALA A 291 8.03 7.28 -38.67
C ALA A 291 8.69 6.55 -39.86
N GLU A 292 8.48 5.25 -39.99
CA GLU A 292 9.01 4.43 -41.09
C GLU A 292 8.42 4.87 -42.45
N THR A 293 7.13 5.22 -42.50
CA THR A 293 6.49 5.78 -43.69
C THR A 293 7.08 7.15 -44.07
N LYS A 294 7.36 8.03 -43.09
CA LYS A 294 8.02 9.31 -43.35
C LYS A 294 9.43 9.12 -43.88
N LEU A 295 10.24 8.23 -43.28
CA LEU A 295 11.60 7.93 -43.74
C LEU A 295 11.60 7.42 -45.19
N ALA A 296 10.66 6.54 -45.54
CA ALA A 296 10.48 6.03 -46.90
C ALA A 296 10.03 7.09 -47.93
N ASN A 297 9.64 8.30 -47.48
CA ASN A 297 9.33 9.46 -48.32
C ASN A 297 10.32 10.62 -48.11
N GLU A 298 11.49 10.36 -47.51
CA GLU A 298 12.53 11.37 -47.18
C GLU A 298 12.05 12.50 -46.23
N MET A 299 10.92 12.30 -45.54
CA MET A 299 10.29 13.27 -44.62
C MET A 299 10.69 13.10 -43.15
N ALA A 300 11.53 12.12 -42.82
CA ALA A 300 12.04 11.87 -41.47
C ALA A 300 13.44 11.23 -41.53
N SER A 301 14.14 11.33 -40.42
CA SER A 301 15.46 10.74 -40.19
C SER A 301 15.40 9.28 -39.69
N GLU A 302 16.46 8.50 -39.92
CA GLU A 302 16.63 7.18 -39.28
C GLU A 302 16.63 7.27 -37.75
N TYR A 303 17.01 8.43 -37.21
CA TYR A 303 16.95 8.72 -35.78
C TYR A 303 15.50 8.74 -35.25
N GLU A 304 14.56 9.36 -35.96
CA GLU A 304 13.13 9.34 -35.57
C GLU A 304 12.55 7.92 -35.58
N VAL A 305 12.89 7.11 -36.59
CA VAL A 305 12.51 5.69 -36.65
C VAL A 305 13.12 4.90 -35.49
N THR A 306 14.38 5.17 -35.15
CA THR A 306 15.06 4.56 -34.00
C THR A 306 14.40 4.95 -32.68
N GLN A 307 14.03 6.22 -32.50
CA GLN A 307 13.31 6.70 -31.32
C GLN A 307 11.92 6.05 -31.20
N ALA A 308 11.16 5.97 -32.29
CA ALA A 308 9.86 5.30 -32.29
C ALA A 308 9.97 3.79 -31.99
N ARG A 309 11.03 3.14 -32.47
CA ARG A 309 11.32 1.72 -32.20
C ARG A 309 11.73 1.48 -30.75
N ASN A 310 12.51 2.38 -30.16
CA ASN A 310 12.86 2.34 -28.73
C ASN A 310 11.62 2.55 -27.85
N ALA A 311 10.74 3.50 -28.19
CA ALA A 311 9.47 3.72 -27.49
C ALA A 311 8.53 2.50 -27.59
N LEU A 312 8.51 1.79 -28.73
CA LEU A 312 7.77 0.53 -28.87
C LEU A 312 8.36 -0.59 -27.99
N ALA A 313 9.69 -0.71 -27.89
CA ALA A 313 10.32 -1.66 -26.98
C ALA A 313 10.00 -1.35 -25.51
N GLN A 314 10.05 -0.08 -25.11
CA GLN A 314 9.71 0.39 -23.76
C GLN A 314 8.23 0.12 -23.41
N THR A 315 7.30 0.43 -24.31
CA THR A 315 5.86 0.17 -24.07
C THR A 315 5.54 -1.32 -24.00
N LYS A 316 6.18 -2.18 -24.81
CA LYS A 316 6.02 -3.64 -24.70
C LYS A 316 6.59 -4.21 -23.39
N ALA A 317 7.72 -3.69 -22.91
CA ALA A 317 8.23 -4.05 -21.58
C ALA A 317 7.26 -3.62 -20.46
N ALA A 318 6.66 -2.43 -20.55
CA ALA A 318 5.65 -1.97 -19.60
C ALA A 318 4.35 -2.81 -19.65
N GLN A 319 3.93 -3.25 -20.84
CA GLN A 319 2.81 -4.19 -21.02
C GLN A 319 3.09 -5.52 -20.31
N GLU A 320 4.29 -6.09 -20.47
CA GLU A 320 4.68 -7.33 -19.80
C GLU A 320 4.65 -7.20 -18.26
N VAL A 321 5.10 -6.06 -17.73
CA VAL A 321 5.00 -5.75 -16.28
C VAL A 321 3.53 -5.68 -15.83
N SER A 322 2.64 -5.02 -16.59
CA SER A 322 1.21 -4.97 -16.25
C SER A 322 0.53 -6.34 -16.30
N ALA A 323 0.92 -7.21 -17.22
CA ALA A 323 0.41 -8.59 -17.31
C ALA A 323 0.87 -9.44 -16.11
N LYS A 324 2.12 -9.29 -15.67
CA LYS A 324 2.64 -9.94 -14.46
C LYS A 324 1.95 -9.46 -13.19
N ALA A 325 1.70 -8.15 -13.06
CA ALA A 325 0.95 -7.59 -11.94
C ALA A 325 -0.49 -8.12 -11.87
N LEU A 326 -1.16 -8.29 -13.03
CA LEU A 326 -2.47 -8.94 -13.12
C LEU A 326 -2.41 -10.41 -12.66
N ASP A 327 -1.45 -11.19 -13.15
CA ASP A 327 -1.26 -12.58 -12.71
C ASP A 327 -0.96 -12.69 -11.20
N GLU A 328 -0.22 -11.75 -10.63
CA GLU A 328 0.09 -11.71 -9.20
C GLU A 328 -1.12 -11.29 -8.33
N SER A 329 -1.97 -10.39 -8.84
CA SER A 329 -3.23 -10.05 -8.17
C SER A 329 -4.19 -11.25 -8.07
N PHE A 330 -4.30 -12.07 -9.13
CA PHE A 330 -5.03 -13.34 -9.09
C PHE A 330 -4.38 -14.33 -8.10
N ARG A 331 -3.06 -14.54 -8.16
CA ARG A 331 -2.33 -15.43 -7.23
C ARG A 331 -2.58 -15.06 -5.77
N THR A 332 -2.60 -13.77 -5.45
CA THR A 332 -2.78 -13.26 -4.09
C THR A 332 -4.19 -13.52 -3.58
N LEU A 333 -5.23 -13.28 -4.39
CA LEU A 333 -6.60 -13.66 -4.00
C LEU A 333 -6.77 -15.19 -3.91
N ASN A 334 -6.21 -15.93 -4.86
CA ASN A 334 -6.28 -17.40 -4.92
C ASN A 334 -5.68 -18.06 -3.67
N ALA A 335 -4.56 -17.52 -3.16
CA ALA A 335 -3.94 -17.98 -1.92
C ALA A 335 -4.82 -17.78 -0.67
N LEU A 336 -5.69 -16.74 -0.65
CA LEU A 336 -6.67 -16.55 0.42
C LEU A 336 -7.87 -17.49 0.27
N ILE A 337 -8.46 -17.56 -0.93
CA ILE A 337 -9.71 -18.32 -1.17
C ILE A 337 -9.51 -19.83 -1.37
N GLY A 338 -8.26 -20.30 -1.46
CA GLY A 338 -7.92 -21.73 -1.63
C GLY A 338 -8.06 -22.24 -3.07
N TYR A 339 -8.02 -21.35 -4.06
CA TYR A 339 -7.99 -21.70 -5.49
C TYR A 339 -6.55 -22.00 -5.96
N LYS A 340 -6.39 -22.61 -7.14
CA LYS A 340 -5.05 -22.83 -7.71
C LYS A 340 -4.41 -21.48 -8.06
N ALA A 341 -3.09 -21.37 -7.92
CA ALA A 341 -2.36 -20.11 -8.12
C ALA A 341 -2.56 -19.51 -9.52
N ASP A 342 -2.72 -20.35 -10.54
CA ASP A 342 -2.92 -20.02 -11.96
C ASP A 342 -4.40 -19.82 -12.38
N GLN A 343 -5.34 -20.01 -11.46
CA GLN A 343 -6.78 -19.99 -11.76
C GLN A 343 -7.32 -18.56 -11.97
N LYS A 344 -8.00 -18.33 -13.09
CA LYS A 344 -8.66 -17.06 -13.45
C LYS A 344 -10.18 -17.24 -13.55
N TYR A 345 -10.94 -16.16 -13.33
CA TYR A 345 -12.41 -16.15 -13.23
C TYR A 345 -12.94 -14.71 -13.40
N LYS A 346 -14.18 -14.55 -13.88
CA LYS A 346 -14.79 -13.22 -14.05
C LYS A 346 -15.29 -12.68 -12.71
N LEU A 347 -14.98 -11.42 -12.41
CA LEU A 347 -15.50 -10.72 -11.22
C LEU A 347 -16.87 -10.12 -11.53
N THR A 348 -17.84 -10.27 -10.63
CA THR A 348 -19.21 -9.71 -10.78
C THR A 348 -19.35 -8.33 -10.12
N ASP A 349 -18.89 -8.23 -8.89
CA ASP A 349 -19.13 -7.11 -7.97
C ASP A 349 -18.16 -5.95 -8.22
N LEU A 350 -18.15 -5.46 -9.45
CA LEU A 350 -17.34 -4.32 -9.89
C LEU A 350 -17.86 -3.02 -9.23
N PRO A 351 -17.00 -2.15 -8.69
CA PRO A 351 -17.41 -0.86 -8.14
C PRO A 351 -17.70 0.13 -9.29
N THR A 352 -18.88 -0.01 -9.90
CA THR A 352 -19.26 0.68 -11.14
C THR A 352 -19.90 2.06 -10.94
N LYS A 353 -20.24 2.43 -9.69
CA LYS A 353 -21.02 3.63 -9.39
C LYS A 353 -20.29 4.54 -8.41
N PHE A 354 -20.01 5.76 -8.86
CA PHE A 354 -19.66 6.86 -7.97
C PHE A 354 -20.90 7.36 -7.23
N GLU A 355 -20.78 7.52 -5.91
CA GLU A 355 -21.79 8.12 -5.04
C GLU A 355 -21.10 9.00 -4.01
N ILE A 356 -21.55 10.26 -3.91
CA ILE A 356 -21.09 11.22 -2.91
C ILE A 356 -21.39 10.66 -1.52
N PHE A 357 -20.40 10.73 -0.64
CA PHE A 357 -20.44 10.18 0.70
C PHE A 357 -20.77 11.27 1.72
N GLU A 358 -22.00 11.28 2.22
CA GLU A 358 -22.42 12.20 3.29
C GLU A 358 -22.59 11.43 4.61
N ASP A 359 -21.96 11.91 5.68
CA ASP A 359 -22.05 11.33 7.02
C ASP A 359 -21.74 12.40 8.08
N ASN A 360 -22.28 12.23 9.29
CA ASN A 360 -21.89 13.04 10.44
C ASN A 360 -20.66 12.41 11.12
N VAL A 361 -19.48 12.93 10.79
CA VAL A 361 -18.18 12.41 11.26
C VAL A 361 -18.11 12.30 12.79
N ASP A 362 -18.71 13.23 13.54
CA ASP A 362 -18.65 13.19 15.01
C ASP A 362 -19.57 12.10 15.60
N GLU A 363 -20.74 11.86 15.01
CA GLU A 363 -21.59 10.72 15.35
C GLU A 363 -20.95 9.38 14.92
N HIS A 364 -20.24 9.37 13.78
CA HIS A 364 -19.49 8.21 13.32
C HIS A 364 -18.36 7.84 14.29
N ILE A 365 -17.57 8.82 14.75
CA ILE A 365 -16.50 8.62 15.73
C ILE A 365 -17.07 8.03 17.02
N ALA A 366 -18.19 8.57 17.53
CA ALA A 366 -18.82 8.06 18.74
C ALA A 366 -19.30 6.60 18.61
N ARG A 367 -19.86 6.24 17.45
CA ARG A 367 -20.26 4.86 17.11
C ARG A 367 -19.04 3.94 17.02
N VAL A 368 -18.03 4.30 16.21
CA VAL A 368 -16.83 3.48 15.98
C VAL A 368 -15.99 3.30 17.25
N GLN A 369 -15.85 4.32 18.10
CA GLN A 369 -15.19 4.17 19.41
C GLN A 369 -15.93 3.17 20.32
N THR A 370 -17.23 2.96 20.13
CA THR A 370 -18.04 2.00 20.92
C THR A 370 -18.01 0.59 20.33
N GLU A 371 -18.03 0.45 19.01
CA GLU A 371 -18.05 -0.85 18.31
C GLU A 371 -16.66 -1.48 18.17
N SER A 372 -15.61 -0.65 18.14
CA SER A 372 -14.23 -1.03 17.85
C SER A 372 -13.71 -2.17 18.75
N PRO A 373 -13.24 -3.29 18.15
CA PRO A 373 -12.60 -4.38 18.89
C PRO A 373 -11.39 -3.96 19.71
N THR A 374 -10.53 -3.08 19.17
CA THR A 374 -9.29 -2.68 19.86
C THR A 374 -9.58 -1.83 21.10
N ILE A 375 -10.55 -0.92 21.01
CA ILE A 375 -11.01 -0.11 22.15
C ILE A 375 -11.69 -1.00 23.20
N TRP A 376 -12.62 -1.86 22.77
CA TRP A 376 -13.34 -2.75 23.67
C TRP A 376 -12.40 -3.72 24.41
N MET A 377 -11.39 -4.28 23.75
CA MET A 377 -10.38 -5.12 24.38
C MET A 377 -9.52 -4.33 25.38
N ALA A 378 -9.08 -3.12 25.03
CA ALA A 378 -8.31 -2.26 25.92
C ALA A 378 -9.11 -1.84 27.18
N GLU A 379 -10.43 -1.68 27.06
CA GLU A 379 -11.32 -1.44 28.22
C GLU A 379 -11.51 -2.68 29.10
N ARG A 380 -11.66 -3.89 28.52
CA ARG A 380 -11.63 -5.15 29.30
C ARG A 380 -10.29 -5.35 30.01
N GLU A 381 -9.19 -4.92 29.39
CA GLU A 381 -7.86 -4.94 29.99
C GLU A 381 -7.69 -3.96 31.17
N VAL A 382 -8.42 -2.84 31.19
CA VAL A 382 -8.53 -1.94 32.36
C VAL A 382 -9.34 -2.62 33.46
N GLU A 383 -10.52 -3.17 33.15
CA GLU A 383 -11.38 -3.87 34.10
C GLU A 383 -10.64 -5.01 34.82
N GLN A 384 -9.87 -5.82 34.07
CA GLN A 384 -9.03 -6.88 34.65
C GLN A 384 -7.94 -6.31 35.59
N ALA A 385 -7.34 -5.17 35.26
CA ALA A 385 -6.36 -4.51 36.13
C ALA A 385 -7.02 -3.93 37.40
N GLU A 386 -8.25 -3.42 37.30
CA GLU A 386 -9.03 -2.93 38.45
C GLU A 386 -9.48 -4.07 39.36
N LEU A 387 -9.88 -5.22 38.81
CA LEU A 387 -10.14 -6.44 39.60
C LEU A 387 -8.88 -6.88 40.37
N ASN A 388 -7.72 -6.88 39.72
CA ASN A 388 -6.44 -7.20 40.36
C ASN A 388 -6.00 -6.18 41.43
N LEU A 389 -6.45 -4.92 41.35
CA LEU A 389 -6.25 -3.90 42.39
C LEU A 389 -7.22 -4.08 43.56
N ASN A 390 -8.51 -4.32 43.27
CA ASN A 390 -9.58 -4.46 44.26
C ASN A 390 -9.45 -5.76 45.09
N TYR A 391 -8.94 -6.83 44.48
CA TYR A 391 -8.66 -8.12 45.13
C TYR A 391 -7.16 -8.33 45.40
N PHE A 392 -6.37 -7.25 45.50
CA PHE A 392 -4.92 -7.34 45.72
C PHE A 392 -4.58 -8.08 47.03
N ASN A 393 -3.73 -9.10 46.93
CA ASN A 393 -3.31 -9.91 48.07
C ASN A 393 -1.99 -9.38 48.66
N PHE A 394 -2.02 -8.95 49.92
CA PHE A 394 -0.84 -8.47 50.64
C PHE A 394 0.07 -9.58 51.19
N ILE A 395 -0.33 -10.85 51.17
CA ILE A 395 0.48 -11.97 51.67
C ILE A 395 1.76 -12.10 50.82
N GLY A 396 2.92 -11.87 51.45
CA GLY A 396 4.22 -11.90 50.78
C GLY A 396 4.52 -10.68 49.88
N GLN A 397 3.63 -9.68 49.85
CA GLN A 397 3.76 -8.48 49.02
C GLN A 397 4.12 -7.25 49.85
N THR A 398 4.53 -6.17 49.18
CA THR A 398 4.86 -4.88 49.80
C THR A 398 3.84 -3.80 49.42
N SER A 399 3.77 -2.70 50.18
CA SER A 399 2.96 -1.53 49.80
C SER A 399 3.31 -1.00 48.41
N LYS A 400 4.60 -1.02 48.05
CA LYS A 400 5.08 -0.65 46.70
C LYS A 400 4.52 -1.55 45.60
N ALA A 401 4.22 -2.82 45.87
CA ALA A 401 3.59 -3.69 44.89
C ALA A 401 2.13 -3.28 44.62
N TYR A 402 1.39 -2.88 45.66
CA TYR A 402 0.05 -2.29 45.51
C TYR A 402 0.08 -0.94 44.78
N ASP A 403 1.04 -0.07 45.11
CA ASP A 403 1.24 1.21 44.40
C ASP A 403 1.57 0.98 42.91
N ASN A 404 2.40 -0.01 42.60
CA ASN A 404 2.70 -0.40 41.21
C ASN A 404 1.45 -0.90 40.47
N THR A 405 0.59 -1.72 41.10
CA THR A 405 -0.69 -2.15 40.51
C THR A 405 -1.61 -0.95 40.24
N LYS A 406 -1.69 0.00 41.18
CA LYS A 406 -2.46 1.25 41.01
C LYS A 406 -1.93 2.13 39.87
N ILE A 407 -0.60 2.21 39.72
CA ILE A 407 0.04 2.90 38.58
C ILE A 407 -0.29 2.16 37.27
N SER A 408 -0.26 0.83 37.26
CA SER A 408 -0.61 0.02 36.07
C SER A 408 -2.04 0.26 35.59
N VAL A 409 -3.02 0.30 36.49
CA VAL A 409 -4.42 0.68 36.16
C VAL A 409 -4.48 2.06 35.49
N ASN A 410 -3.80 3.06 36.04
CA ASN A 410 -3.79 4.41 35.48
C ASN A 410 -3.12 4.45 34.10
N LEU A 411 -2.02 3.72 33.90
CA LEU A 411 -1.34 3.63 32.60
C LEU A 411 -2.24 2.98 31.54
N LYS A 412 -2.97 1.90 31.88
CA LYS A 412 -3.94 1.30 30.94
C LYS A 412 -5.07 2.28 30.59
N LYS A 413 -5.61 3.03 31.56
CA LYS A 413 -6.64 4.06 31.30
C LYS A 413 -6.15 5.17 30.37
N ILE A 414 -4.90 5.62 30.52
CA ILE A 414 -4.27 6.57 29.61
C ILE A 414 -4.13 5.96 28.21
N SER A 415 -3.72 4.68 28.11
CA SER A 415 -3.61 3.96 26.83
C SER A 415 -4.96 3.80 26.11
N VAL A 416 -6.07 3.61 26.83
CA VAL A 416 -7.43 3.59 26.25
C VAL A 416 -7.80 4.96 25.69
N ALA A 417 -7.53 6.04 26.42
CA ALA A 417 -7.82 7.40 25.98
C ALA A 417 -7.03 7.79 24.72
N GLU A 418 -5.73 7.46 24.70
CA GLU A 418 -4.87 7.67 23.53
C GLU A 418 -5.34 6.82 22.32
N ALA A 419 -5.70 5.55 22.52
CA ALA A 419 -6.23 4.70 21.45
C ALA A 419 -7.55 5.23 20.87
N LYS A 420 -8.47 5.76 21.71
CA LYS A 420 -9.70 6.42 21.24
C LYS A 420 -9.41 7.67 20.40
N LYS A 421 -8.41 8.46 20.80
CA LYS A 421 -7.97 9.65 20.05
C LYS A 421 -7.33 9.27 18.71
N GLN A 422 -6.42 8.30 18.69
CA GLN A 422 -5.78 7.85 17.44
C GLN A 422 -6.81 7.27 16.45
N LEU A 423 -7.84 6.60 16.96
CA LEU A 423 -8.98 6.13 16.17
C LEU A 423 -9.80 7.29 15.59
N GLU A 424 -10.06 8.34 16.38
CA GLU A 424 -10.69 9.58 15.90
C GLU A 424 -9.86 10.29 14.82
N ASP A 425 -8.57 10.53 15.09
CA ASP A 425 -7.65 11.20 14.15
C ASP A 425 -7.60 10.44 12.80
N ALA A 426 -7.59 9.09 12.83
CA ALA A 426 -7.62 8.25 11.64
C ALA A 426 -8.97 8.29 10.88
N ILE A 427 -10.11 8.36 11.57
CA ILE A 427 -11.43 8.50 10.94
C ILE A 427 -11.52 9.84 10.21
N ARG A 428 -11.10 10.94 10.86
CA ARG A 428 -11.07 12.27 10.24
C ARG A 428 -10.15 12.32 9.02
N GLN A 429 -8.94 11.78 9.11
CA GLN A 429 -8.01 11.66 7.98
C GLN A 429 -8.60 10.86 6.81
N THR A 430 -9.31 9.76 7.09
CA THR A 430 -9.93 8.93 6.06
C THR A 430 -11.12 9.64 5.38
N TYR A 431 -11.91 10.41 6.15
CA TYR A 431 -12.97 11.26 5.59
C TYR A 431 -12.42 12.36 4.66
N ASP A 432 -11.34 13.04 5.07
CA ASP A 432 -10.67 14.04 4.23
C ASP A 432 -10.10 13.42 2.94
N GLN A 433 -9.60 12.17 3.01
CA GLN A 433 -9.20 11.41 1.83
C GLN A 433 -10.39 11.08 0.90
N ILE A 434 -11.56 10.71 1.44
CA ILE A 434 -12.78 10.51 0.65
C ILE A 434 -13.17 11.81 -0.06
N LYS A 435 -13.25 12.94 0.66
CA LYS A 435 -13.60 14.25 0.09
C LYS A 435 -12.61 14.72 -0.99
N LYS A 436 -11.32 14.43 -0.81
CA LYS A 436 -10.29 14.68 -1.83
C LYS A 436 -10.51 13.83 -3.09
N LEU A 437 -10.80 12.53 -2.94
CA LEU A 437 -11.05 11.62 -4.06
C LEU A 437 -12.33 12.00 -4.84
N GLU A 438 -13.40 12.40 -4.15
CA GLU A 438 -14.61 12.96 -4.79
C GLU A 438 -14.29 14.21 -5.61
N THR A 439 -13.55 15.16 -5.04
CA THR A 439 -13.12 16.38 -5.73
C THR A 439 -12.32 16.07 -7.00
N GLN A 440 -11.46 15.04 -6.96
CA GLN A 440 -10.71 14.57 -8.13
C GLN A 440 -11.60 13.87 -9.17
N TYR A 441 -12.61 13.11 -8.73
CA TYR A 441 -13.56 12.47 -9.64
C TYR A 441 -14.35 13.51 -10.46
N ASP A 442 -14.86 14.56 -9.83
CA ASP A 442 -15.62 15.61 -10.49
C ASP A 442 -14.79 16.43 -11.49
N GLN A 443 -13.51 16.65 -11.19
CA GLN A 443 -12.55 17.24 -12.14
C GLN A 443 -12.32 16.35 -13.38
N LEU A 444 -12.31 15.03 -13.20
CA LEU A 444 -12.25 14.09 -14.32
C LEU A 444 -13.57 14.02 -15.11
N GLN A 445 -14.75 14.20 -14.49
CA GLN A 445 -16.02 14.23 -15.23
C GLN A 445 -16.03 15.32 -16.32
N ALA A 446 -15.57 16.54 -15.98
CA ALA A 446 -15.48 17.65 -16.94
C ALA A 446 -14.45 17.38 -18.05
N SER A 447 -13.35 16.72 -17.70
CA SER A 447 -12.31 16.28 -18.64
C SER A 447 -12.84 15.20 -19.59
N LEU A 448 -13.61 14.24 -19.08
CA LEU A 448 -14.25 13.15 -19.84
C LEU A 448 -15.29 13.69 -20.82
N ALA A 449 -16.14 14.63 -20.40
CA ALA A 449 -17.11 15.28 -21.28
C ALA A 449 -16.40 15.98 -22.46
N SER A 450 -15.32 16.70 -22.17
CA SER A 450 -14.49 17.37 -23.19
C SER A 450 -13.83 16.37 -24.15
N ALA A 451 -13.31 15.25 -23.64
CA ALA A 451 -12.71 14.20 -24.44
C ALA A 451 -13.72 13.47 -25.35
N ASN A 452 -14.95 13.24 -24.87
CA ASN A 452 -16.03 12.67 -25.70
C ASN A 452 -16.37 13.59 -26.88
N SER A 453 -16.57 14.89 -26.64
CA SER A 453 -16.86 15.85 -27.72
C SER A 453 -15.69 16.00 -28.72
N ALA A 454 -14.44 15.89 -28.24
CA ALA A 454 -13.26 15.86 -29.11
C ALA A 454 -13.22 14.60 -29.99
N LEU A 455 -13.49 13.42 -29.40
CA LEU A 455 -13.59 12.15 -30.13
C LEU A 455 -14.68 12.19 -31.20
N GLU A 456 -15.90 12.63 -30.87
CA GLU A 456 -17.01 12.76 -31.82
C GLU A 456 -16.65 13.71 -32.98
N THR A 457 -15.96 14.82 -32.68
CA THR A 457 -15.49 15.78 -33.70
C THR A 457 -14.45 15.16 -34.63
N VAL A 458 -13.51 14.39 -34.10
CA VAL A 458 -12.47 13.72 -34.90
C VAL A 458 -13.03 12.55 -35.70
N GLN A 459 -14.01 11.81 -35.17
CA GLN A 459 -14.75 10.78 -35.91
C GLN A 459 -15.48 11.37 -37.12
N LYS A 460 -16.25 12.45 -36.96
CA LYS A 460 -16.91 13.15 -38.07
C LYS A 460 -15.92 13.73 -39.08
N ARG A 461 -14.76 14.23 -38.63
CA ARG A 461 -13.68 14.63 -39.55
C ARG A 461 -13.15 13.43 -40.35
N TYR A 462 -12.98 12.26 -39.73
CA TYR A 462 -12.50 11.04 -40.39
C TYR A 462 -13.49 10.50 -41.43
N GLU A 463 -14.79 10.47 -41.10
CA GLU A 463 -15.88 10.12 -42.04
C GLU A 463 -15.88 11.02 -43.30
N LEU A 464 -15.51 12.29 -43.14
CA LEU A 464 -15.39 13.28 -44.22
C LEU A 464 -13.99 13.31 -44.88
N GLY A 465 -13.08 12.39 -44.54
CA GLY A 465 -11.71 12.34 -45.07
C GLY A 465 -10.79 13.47 -44.60
N MET A 466 -11.20 14.26 -43.61
CA MET A 466 -10.49 15.41 -43.04
C MET A 466 -9.69 15.07 -41.77
N ALA A 467 -9.62 13.80 -41.37
CA ALA A 467 -8.76 13.29 -40.29
C ALA A 467 -8.28 11.88 -40.63
N THR A 468 -7.24 11.43 -39.93
CA THR A 468 -6.64 10.10 -40.04
C THR A 468 -7.24 9.11 -39.04
N GLN A 469 -7.14 7.81 -39.31
CA GLN A 469 -7.54 6.76 -38.35
C GLN A 469 -6.73 6.83 -37.05
N TYR A 470 -5.48 7.33 -37.11
CA TYR A 470 -4.62 7.55 -35.96
C TYR A 470 -5.05 8.75 -35.09
N GLU A 471 -5.59 9.83 -35.68
CA GLU A 471 -6.25 10.90 -34.90
C GLU A 471 -7.48 10.36 -34.15
N VAL A 472 -8.32 9.52 -34.79
CA VAL A 472 -9.46 8.88 -34.12
C VAL A 472 -8.99 7.98 -32.97
N PHE A 473 -7.95 7.16 -33.22
CA PHE A 473 -7.38 6.26 -32.22
C PHE A 473 -6.77 7.01 -31.03
N THR A 474 -6.03 8.10 -31.26
CA THR A 474 -5.43 8.89 -30.17
C THR A 474 -6.48 9.65 -29.35
N ALA A 475 -7.57 10.13 -29.98
CA ALA A 475 -8.73 10.66 -29.26
C ALA A 475 -9.42 9.59 -28.41
N GLN A 476 -9.57 8.36 -28.91
CA GLN A 476 -10.09 7.23 -28.14
C GLN A 476 -9.17 6.88 -26.96
N LEU A 477 -7.85 6.80 -27.17
CA LEU A 477 -6.87 6.50 -26.12
C LEU A 477 -6.91 7.53 -24.99
N GLN A 478 -7.08 8.82 -25.31
CA GLN A 478 -7.25 9.86 -24.29
C GLN A 478 -8.54 9.65 -23.46
N LEU A 479 -9.64 9.23 -24.11
CA LEU A 479 -10.88 8.89 -23.42
C LEU A 479 -10.72 7.65 -22.53
N GLU A 480 -10.07 6.59 -23.01
CA GLU A 480 -9.80 5.38 -22.20
C GLU A 480 -8.86 5.65 -21.02
N ASN A 481 -7.86 6.50 -21.19
CA ASN A 481 -6.97 6.92 -20.10
C ASN A 481 -7.72 7.70 -19.00
N LEU A 482 -8.70 8.55 -19.37
CA LEU A 482 -9.57 9.22 -18.39
C LEU A 482 -10.50 8.23 -17.67
N LYS A 483 -11.05 7.23 -18.38
CA LYS A 483 -11.85 6.15 -17.77
C LYS A 483 -11.04 5.33 -16.75
N GLN A 484 -9.79 4.98 -17.07
CA GLN A 484 -8.91 4.27 -16.13
C GLN A 484 -8.67 5.09 -14.85
N GLN A 485 -8.43 6.40 -14.99
CA GLN A 485 -8.23 7.29 -13.84
C GLN A 485 -9.50 7.41 -12.98
N MET A 486 -10.67 7.54 -13.60
CA MET A 486 -11.97 7.54 -12.89
C MET A 486 -12.24 6.19 -12.19
N SER A 487 -11.94 5.06 -12.84
CA SER A 487 -12.03 3.71 -12.24
C SER A 487 -11.12 3.58 -11.02
N SER A 488 -9.87 4.03 -11.13
CA SER A 488 -8.90 4.05 -10.03
C SER A 488 -9.38 4.87 -8.83
N ILE A 489 -10.03 6.01 -9.08
CA ILE A 489 -10.64 6.84 -8.01
C ILE A 489 -11.83 6.13 -7.37
N VAL A 490 -12.72 5.49 -8.14
CA VAL A 490 -13.88 4.77 -7.58
C VAL A 490 -13.44 3.55 -6.77
N ILE A 491 -12.41 2.82 -7.21
CA ILE A 491 -11.76 1.77 -6.42
C ILE A 491 -11.11 2.36 -5.15
N GLY A 492 -10.47 3.52 -5.25
CA GLY A 492 -9.91 4.25 -4.11
C GLY A 492 -10.96 4.66 -3.08
N LEU A 493 -12.13 5.13 -3.54
CA LEU A 493 -13.27 5.49 -2.72
C LEU A 493 -13.90 4.27 -2.02
N ASP A 494 -14.08 3.16 -2.74
CA ASP A 494 -14.59 1.90 -2.16
C ASP A 494 -13.67 1.39 -1.04
N ASN A 495 -12.35 1.37 -1.27
CA ASN A 495 -11.36 1.03 -0.24
C ASN A 495 -11.37 2.02 0.95
N ALA A 496 -11.51 3.33 0.68
CA ALA A 496 -11.50 4.36 1.73
C ALA A 496 -12.80 4.35 2.58
N LYS A 497 -13.97 4.11 1.97
CA LYS A 497 -15.25 3.96 2.68
C LYS A 497 -15.22 2.76 3.62
N LEU A 498 -14.68 1.62 3.19
CA LEU A 498 -14.48 0.44 4.04
C LEU A 498 -13.52 0.71 5.23
N ALA A 499 -12.44 1.46 4.99
CA ALA A 499 -11.50 1.86 6.03
C ALA A 499 -12.10 2.91 6.99
N TYR A 500 -13.01 3.76 6.53
CA TYR A 500 -13.73 4.74 7.35
C TYR A 500 -14.78 4.05 8.24
N GLU A 501 -15.60 3.16 7.68
CA GLU A 501 -16.62 2.38 8.44
C GLU A 501 -16.01 1.47 9.52
N LYS A 502 -14.87 0.84 9.24
CA LYS A 502 -14.22 -0.10 10.17
C LYS A 502 -12.69 0.08 10.21
N PRO A 503 -12.18 1.16 10.84
CA PRO A 503 -10.75 1.51 10.79
C PRO A 503 -9.83 0.42 11.36
N TRP A 504 -10.33 -0.37 12.32
CA TRP A 504 -9.59 -1.49 12.91
C TRP A 504 -9.21 -2.59 11.90
N LEU A 505 -9.87 -2.67 10.75
CA LEU A 505 -9.53 -3.62 9.67
C LEU A 505 -8.34 -3.13 8.84
N ALA A 506 -8.19 -1.80 8.68
CA ALA A 506 -7.10 -1.20 7.93
C ALA A 506 -5.76 -1.20 8.68
N VAL A 507 -5.77 -1.09 10.01
CA VAL A 507 -4.59 -1.00 10.89
C VAL A 507 -3.92 -2.37 11.14
N SER A 508 -4.51 -3.47 10.66
CA SER A 508 -4.11 -4.86 10.99
C SER A 508 -3.18 -5.54 9.97
N GLN A 509 -2.42 -4.77 9.19
CA GLN A 509 -1.50 -5.26 8.14
C GLN A 509 -0.05 -4.89 8.40
#